data_AF-A0A1G8R1U5-F1
#
_entry.id   AF-A0A1G8R1U5-F1
#
_cell.length_a   1.000
_cell.length_b   1.000
_cell.length_c   1.000
_cell.angle_alpha   90.00
_cell.angle_beta   90.00
_cell.angle_gamma   90.00
#
_symmetry.space_group_name_H-M   'P 1'
#
loop_
_entity.id
_entity.type
_entity.pdbx_description
1 polymer ?
#
loop_
_entity_poly.entity_id
_entity_poly.type
_entity_poly.pdbx_seq_one_letter_code
_entity_poly.pdbx_strand_id
1 'polypeptide(L)'
;MRIPFLILLVLLIPVSASATSWAYAFVVWDGYEYKMTDDYITEVGERIGEVTTHSEMEQYGGNFSNAYEKGTAYFRVPGVSTDEIMAVKDGDRYRVAERVGEYTYGSSFTDTDSGVAKGIVIAFLFFGVFLTIMTILAFYYMKRG
;
A
#
# COMPACT_ATOMS: atom_id res chain seq x y z
N MET A 1 29.76 26.08 24.33
CA MET A 1 28.43 26.08 23.66
C MET A 1 28.41 25.00 22.61
N ARG A 2 27.24 24.61 22.10
CA ARG A 2 27.02 23.82 20.86
C ARG A 2 26.62 22.34 20.98
N ILE A 3 26.20 21.87 22.15
CA ILE A 3 25.37 20.64 22.25
C ILE A 3 23.86 20.92 21.98
N PRO A 4 23.25 22.08 22.33
CA PRO A 4 21.81 22.26 22.07
C PRO A 4 21.45 22.49 20.60
N PHE A 5 22.42 22.83 19.74
CA PHE A 5 22.18 23.04 18.30
C PHE A 5 21.97 21.72 17.53
N LEU A 6 22.61 20.64 17.98
CA LEU A 6 22.47 19.31 17.38
C LEU A 6 21.12 18.65 17.71
N ILE A 7 20.58 18.89 18.92
CA ILE A 7 19.27 18.38 19.33
C ILE A 7 18.13 19.10 18.58
N LEU A 8 18.28 20.41 18.33
CA LEU A 8 17.31 21.19 17.55
C LEU A 8 17.24 20.74 16.08
N LEU A 9 18.35 20.27 15.52
CA LEU A 9 18.42 19.79 14.13
C LEU A 9 17.71 18.44 13.92
N VAL A 10 17.73 17.56 14.93
CA VAL A 10 17.07 16.24 14.89
C VAL A 10 15.54 16.36 14.94
N LEU A 11 15.01 17.42 15.57
CA LEU A 11 13.56 17.70 15.64
C LEU A 11 12.96 18.24 14.34
N LEU A 12 13.79 18.66 13.38
CA LEU A 12 13.35 19.14 12.07
C LEU A 12 13.20 18.01 11.03
N ILE A 13 13.47 16.75 11.40
CA ILE A 13 13.29 15.62 10.50
C ILE A 13 11.79 15.28 10.47
N PRO A 14 11.07 15.50 9.36
CA PRO A 14 9.66 15.14 9.29
C PRO A 14 9.54 13.61 9.36
N VAL A 15 8.99 13.11 10.46
CA VAL A 15 8.51 11.73 10.54
C VAL A 15 7.28 11.64 9.65
N SER A 16 7.46 11.08 8.46
CA SER A 16 6.37 10.82 7.53
C SER A 16 5.70 9.52 7.97
N ALA A 17 4.51 9.61 8.55
CA ALA A 17 3.66 8.44 8.79
C ALA A 17 2.87 8.16 7.50
N SER A 18 3.18 7.06 6.82
CA SER A 18 2.38 6.59 5.68
C SER A 18 1.23 5.74 6.20
N ALA A 19 0.01 6.22 6.04
CA ALA A 19 -1.18 5.39 6.17
C ALA A 19 -1.51 4.81 4.79
N THR A 20 -1.54 3.49 4.66
CA THR A 20 -2.09 2.83 3.48
C THR A 20 -3.61 2.97 3.55
N SER A 21 -4.22 3.64 2.57
CA SER A 21 -5.67 3.66 2.39
C SER A 21 -6.03 2.98 1.08
N TRP A 22 -6.90 2.00 1.14
CA TRP A 22 -7.44 1.36 -0.05
C TRP A 22 -8.37 2.29 -0.83
N ALA A 23 -8.32 2.22 -2.16
CA ALA A 23 -9.17 3.04 -3.03
C ALA A 23 -10.64 2.58 -3.06
N TYR A 24 -10.89 1.29 -2.80
CA TYR A 24 -12.22 0.68 -2.72
C TYR A 24 -12.19 -0.61 -1.90
N ALA A 25 -13.36 -1.08 -1.49
CA ALA A 25 -13.54 -2.38 -0.86
C ALA A 25 -13.44 -3.50 -1.91
N PHE A 26 -12.72 -4.57 -1.59
CA PHE A 26 -12.55 -5.72 -2.47
C PHE A 26 -12.34 -7.03 -1.71
N VAL A 27 -12.49 -8.10 -2.47
CA VAL A 27 -12.12 -9.46 -2.07
C VAL A 27 -11.23 -10.05 -3.15
N VAL A 28 -10.37 -10.99 -2.76
CA VAL A 28 -9.55 -11.78 -3.66
C VAL A 28 -10.09 -13.19 -3.63
N TRP A 29 -10.19 -13.78 -4.81
CA TRP A 29 -10.53 -15.18 -4.99
C TRP A 29 -9.79 -15.73 -6.21
N ASP A 30 -9.18 -16.90 -6.03
CA ASP A 30 -8.47 -17.65 -7.08
C ASP A 30 -7.43 -16.82 -7.85
N GLY A 31 -6.70 -15.96 -7.14
CA GLY A 31 -5.65 -15.11 -7.73
C GLY A 31 -6.16 -13.86 -8.46
N TYR A 32 -7.46 -13.56 -8.38
CA TYR A 32 -8.05 -12.36 -8.99
C TYR A 32 -8.70 -11.45 -7.95
N GLU A 33 -8.65 -10.15 -8.21
CA GLU A 33 -9.27 -9.12 -7.40
C GLU A 33 -10.69 -8.83 -7.89
N TYR A 34 -11.62 -8.74 -6.94
CA TYR A 34 -13.01 -8.42 -7.18
C TYR A 34 -13.42 -7.22 -6.35
N LYS A 35 -13.79 -6.14 -7.03
CA LYS A 35 -14.24 -4.90 -6.42
C LYS A 35 -15.71 -5.03 -6.02
N MET A 36 -16.04 -4.60 -4.80
CA MET A 36 -17.43 -4.56 -4.36
C MET A 36 -18.20 -3.46 -5.08
N THR A 37 -19.38 -3.82 -5.59
CA THR A 37 -20.37 -2.89 -6.15
C THR A 37 -21.38 -2.47 -5.09
N ASP A 38 -22.27 -1.54 -5.35
CA ASP A 38 -23.37 -1.21 -4.43
C ASP A 38 -24.61 -2.11 -4.61
N ASP A 39 -24.54 -3.05 -5.55
CA ASP A 39 -25.64 -3.93 -5.90
C ASP A 39 -25.70 -5.17 -5.00
N TYR A 40 -26.92 -5.57 -4.70
CA TYR A 40 -27.23 -6.72 -3.87
C TYR A 40 -28.22 -7.63 -4.59
N ILE A 41 -28.02 -8.92 -4.43
CA ILE A 41 -28.88 -9.97 -4.98
C ILE A 41 -29.39 -10.89 -3.87
N THR A 42 -30.52 -11.54 -4.15
CA THR A 42 -31.17 -12.49 -3.22
C THR A 42 -30.92 -13.94 -3.59
N GLU A 43 -30.72 -14.23 -4.87
CA GLU A 43 -30.49 -15.57 -5.39
C GLU A 43 -29.01 -15.76 -5.72
N VAL A 44 -28.41 -16.77 -5.13
CA VAL A 44 -27.03 -17.18 -5.37
C VAL A 44 -26.98 -18.67 -5.68
N GLY A 45 -25.97 -19.08 -6.44
CA GLY A 45 -25.68 -20.47 -6.71
C GLY A 45 -24.89 -21.12 -5.56
N GLU A 46 -24.07 -22.09 -5.92
CA GLU A 46 -23.19 -22.79 -4.99
C GLU A 46 -22.13 -21.88 -4.39
N ARG A 47 -21.68 -22.26 -3.18
CA ARG A 47 -20.54 -21.66 -2.52
C ARG A 47 -19.25 -22.06 -3.23
N ILE A 48 -18.40 -21.07 -3.54
CA ILE A 48 -17.14 -21.26 -4.28
C ILE A 48 -15.89 -20.96 -3.45
N GLY A 49 -16.05 -20.34 -2.28
CA GLY A 49 -14.92 -19.99 -1.44
C GLY A 49 -15.32 -19.20 -0.20
N GLU A 50 -14.30 -18.67 0.45
CA GLU A 50 -14.43 -17.75 1.58
C GLU A 50 -13.17 -16.89 1.74
N VAL A 51 -13.31 -15.79 2.47
CA VAL A 51 -12.17 -14.98 2.95
C VAL A 51 -11.31 -15.84 3.88
N THR A 52 -10.04 -16.00 3.54
CA THR A 52 -9.05 -16.68 4.39
C THR A 52 -8.27 -15.71 5.26
N THR A 53 -8.14 -14.44 4.84
CA THR A 53 -7.38 -13.41 5.54
C THR A 53 -8.02 -12.03 5.35
N HIS A 54 -8.15 -11.28 6.44
CA HIS A 54 -8.69 -9.92 6.44
C HIS A 54 -7.63 -8.93 6.94
N SER A 55 -7.49 -7.79 6.27
CA SER A 55 -6.72 -6.64 6.78
C SER A 55 -7.08 -5.36 6.04
N GLU A 56 -7.39 -4.30 6.79
CA GLU A 56 -7.67 -2.98 6.24
C GLU A 56 -6.40 -2.22 5.82
N MET A 57 -5.21 -2.65 6.28
CA MET A 57 -3.96 -1.89 6.10
C MET A 57 -2.94 -2.59 5.21
N GLU A 58 -2.91 -3.91 5.21
CA GLU A 58 -1.83 -4.71 4.62
C GLU A 58 -2.39 -5.72 3.62
N GLN A 59 -1.62 -5.99 2.56
CA GLN A 59 -1.95 -7.04 1.60
C GLN A 59 -1.54 -8.41 2.13
N TYR A 60 -2.36 -9.41 1.80
CA TYR A 60 -2.04 -10.82 2.04
C TYR A 60 -2.38 -11.66 0.81
N GLY A 61 -1.76 -12.83 0.73
CA GLY A 61 -2.06 -13.82 -0.30
C GLY A 61 -3.30 -14.65 0.01
N GLY A 62 -3.67 -15.51 -0.93
CA GLY A 62 -4.88 -16.33 -0.83
C GLY A 62 -6.15 -15.49 -1.01
N ASN A 63 -7.25 -15.93 -0.41
CA ASN A 63 -8.52 -15.23 -0.49
C ASN A 63 -8.55 -14.08 0.52
N PHE A 64 -7.87 -13.00 0.18
CA PHE A 64 -7.74 -11.79 1.00
C PHE A 64 -8.98 -10.89 0.88
N SER A 65 -9.29 -10.13 1.93
CA SER A 65 -10.21 -8.99 1.83
C SER A 65 -9.76 -7.83 2.70
N ASN A 66 -9.97 -6.62 2.20
CA ASN A 66 -9.77 -5.40 2.97
C ASN A 66 -11.02 -4.90 3.71
N ALA A 67 -12.17 -5.56 3.54
CA ALA A 67 -13.45 -5.10 4.06
C ALA A 67 -14.26 -6.21 4.76
N TYR A 68 -14.05 -7.47 4.40
CA TYR A 68 -14.80 -8.61 4.92
C TYR A 68 -13.96 -9.46 5.85
N GLU A 69 -14.59 -9.92 6.94
CA GLU A 69 -13.95 -10.78 7.93
C GLU A 69 -13.66 -12.18 7.37
N LYS A 70 -12.69 -12.86 8.00
CA LYS A 70 -12.36 -14.26 7.71
C LYS A 70 -13.60 -15.16 7.85
N GLY A 71 -13.81 -16.04 6.88
CA GLY A 71 -14.95 -16.95 6.80
C GLY A 71 -16.14 -16.39 6.01
N THR A 72 -16.11 -15.11 5.60
CA THR A 72 -17.13 -14.55 4.71
C THR A 72 -17.16 -15.34 3.41
N ALA A 73 -18.30 -15.94 3.11
CA ALA A 73 -18.44 -16.88 2.00
C ALA A 73 -18.65 -16.18 0.64
N TYR A 74 -18.11 -16.80 -0.40
CA TYR A 74 -18.30 -16.40 -1.80
C TYR A 74 -19.19 -17.42 -2.51
N PHE A 75 -20.02 -16.94 -3.43
CA PHE A 75 -21.00 -17.73 -4.16
C PHE A 75 -21.02 -17.37 -5.64
N ARG A 76 -21.43 -18.32 -6.48
CA ARG A 76 -21.73 -18.02 -7.89
C ARG A 76 -22.97 -17.16 -8.02
N VAL A 77 -22.97 -16.31 -9.04
CA VAL A 77 -24.20 -15.69 -9.55
C VAL A 77 -24.79 -16.61 -10.64
N PRO A 78 -26.06 -17.05 -10.52
CA PRO A 78 -26.67 -17.92 -11.51
C PRO A 78 -26.66 -17.30 -12.92
N GLY A 79 -26.24 -18.07 -13.92
CA GLY A 79 -26.23 -17.64 -15.32
C GLY A 79 -25.09 -16.69 -15.71
N VAL A 80 -24.17 -16.35 -14.81
CA VAL A 80 -23.02 -15.48 -15.08
C VAL A 80 -21.70 -16.19 -14.72
N SER A 81 -20.64 -15.91 -15.47
CA SER A 81 -19.30 -16.45 -15.19
C SER A 81 -18.71 -15.81 -13.93
N THR A 82 -17.99 -16.61 -13.15
CA THR A 82 -17.18 -16.10 -12.03
C THR A 82 -16.01 -15.24 -12.50
N ASP A 83 -15.62 -15.32 -13.77
CA ASP A 83 -14.62 -14.43 -14.37
C ASP A 83 -15.16 -13.00 -14.61
N GLU A 84 -16.47 -12.80 -14.47
CA GLU A 84 -17.10 -11.48 -14.58
C GLU A 84 -17.50 -10.98 -13.19
N ILE A 85 -18.35 -11.76 -12.49
CA ILE A 85 -18.89 -11.38 -11.19
C ILE A 85 -19.03 -12.57 -10.25
N MET A 86 -19.00 -12.28 -8.95
CA MET A 86 -19.41 -13.22 -7.90
C MET A 86 -20.23 -12.52 -6.83
N ALA A 87 -20.82 -13.30 -5.93
CA ALA A 87 -21.59 -12.79 -4.81
C ALA A 87 -20.86 -13.06 -3.49
N VAL A 88 -20.78 -12.04 -2.63
CA VAL A 88 -20.13 -12.10 -1.31
C VAL A 88 -21.21 -11.99 -0.23
N LYS A 89 -21.15 -12.84 0.79
CA LYS A 89 -22.09 -12.78 1.92
C LYS A 89 -21.93 -11.45 2.67
N ASP A 90 -23.04 -10.74 2.88
CA ASP A 90 -23.06 -9.47 3.58
C ASP A 90 -24.30 -9.40 4.47
N GLY A 91 -24.13 -9.80 5.74
CA GLY A 91 -25.25 -10.05 6.66
C GLY A 91 -26.21 -11.11 6.10
N ASP A 92 -27.50 -10.78 6.03
CA ASP A 92 -28.54 -11.66 5.48
C ASP A 92 -28.63 -11.61 3.95
N ARG A 93 -27.85 -10.75 3.29
CA ARG A 93 -27.90 -10.53 1.84
C ARG A 93 -26.60 -10.98 1.16
N TYR A 94 -26.56 -10.83 -0.15
CA TYR A 94 -25.37 -11.09 -0.95
C TYR A 94 -25.06 -9.85 -1.78
N ARG A 95 -23.84 -9.34 -1.66
CA ARG A 95 -23.37 -8.16 -2.39
C ARG A 95 -22.58 -8.61 -3.63
N VAL A 96 -22.78 -7.94 -4.75
CA VAL A 96 -22.10 -8.28 -6.01
C VAL A 96 -20.69 -7.72 -5.99
N ALA A 97 -19.73 -8.53 -6.46
CA ALA A 97 -18.35 -8.12 -6.67
C ALA A 97 -17.96 -8.38 -8.13
N GLU A 98 -17.40 -7.38 -8.79
CA GLU A 98 -16.97 -7.42 -10.19
C GLU A 98 -15.47 -7.69 -10.27
N ARG A 99 -15.05 -8.59 -11.15
CA ARG A 99 -13.64 -8.88 -11.35
C ARG A 99 -12.94 -7.71 -12.02
N VAL A 100 -11.86 -7.25 -11.42
CA VAL A 100 -11.06 -6.13 -11.93
C VAL A 100 -9.83 -6.63 -12.69
N GLY A 101 -9.17 -7.68 -12.19
CA GLY A 101 -7.93 -8.17 -12.78
C GLY A 101 -7.19 -9.15 -11.88
N GLU A 102 -5.98 -9.53 -12.29
CA GLU A 102 -5.08 -10.37 -11.49
C GLU A 102 -4.70 -9.66 -10.20
N TYR A 103 -4.75 -10.38 -9.08
CA TYR A 103 -4.34 -9.86 -7.79
C TYR A 103 -2.82 -9.99 -7.62
N THR A 104 -2.15 -8.85 -7.55
CA THR A 104 -0.69 -8.74 -7.62
C THR A 104 -0.02 -8.81 -6.24
N TYR A 105 -0.37 -9.81 -5.42
CA TYR A 105 0.29 -10.02 -4.14
C TYR A 105 1.66 -10.70 -4.30
N GLY A 106 2.70 -10.09 -3.74
CA GLY A 106 4.06 -10.64 -3.80
C GLY A 106 4.72 -10.54 -5.18
N SER A 107 3.99 -10.15 -6.23
CA SER A 107 4.61 -9.68 -7.46
C SER A 107 5.31 -8.37 -7.15
N SER A 108 6.62 -8.43 -7.06
CA SER A 108 7.46 -7.26 -6.93
C SER A 108 7.19 -6.38 -8.14
N PHE A 109 6.37 -5.33 -7.97
CA PHE A 109 6.55 -4.14 -8.78
C PHE A 109 7.99 -3.72 -8.48
N THR A 110 8.91 -4.06 -9.38
CA THR A 110 10.26 -3.49 -9.35
C THR A 110 10.07 -2.02 -9.66
N ASP A 111 9.78 -1.29 -8.60
CA ASP A 111 9.63 0.14 -8.58
C ASP A 111 11.00 0.70 -8.99
N THR A 112 11.13 0.87 -10.30
CA THR A 112 12.30 1.35 -11.00
C THR A 112 12.57 2.83 -10.62
N ASP A 113 11.71 3.43 -9.80
CA ASP A 113 11.80 4.80 -9.34
C ASP A 113 12.55 4.98 -7.99
N SER A 114 12.83 3.90 -7.26
CA SER A 114 13.56 3.98 -5.98
C SER A 114 15.05 4.29 -6.13
N GLY A 115 15.65 4.00 -7.30
CA GLY A 115 17.08 4.23 -7.56
C GLY A 115 17.42 5.71 -7.76
N VAL A 116 16.58 6.44 -8.52
CA VAL A 116 16.79 7.86 -8.79
C VAL A 116 16.53 8.69 -7.54
N ALA A 117 15.44 8.43 -6.82
CA ALA A 117 15.12 9.12 -5.58
C ALA A 117 16.22 8.91 -4.51
N LYS A 118 16.71 7.67 -4.33
CA LYS A 118 17.85 7.40 -3.42
C LYS A 118 19.14 8.08 -3.89
N GLY A 119 19.41 8.10 -5.19
CA GLY A 119 20.56 8.78 -5.77
C GLY A 119 20.55 10.29 -5.51
N ILE A 120 19.38 10.93 -5.64
CA ILE A 120 19.18 12.35 -5.36
C ILE A 120 19.44 12.65 -3.88
N VAL A 121 18.91 11.84 -2.96
CA VAL A 121 19.13 12.01 -1.51
C VAL A 121 20.61 11.88 -1.16
N ILE A 122 21.30 10.88 -1.72
CA ILE A 122 22.74 10.68 -1.51
C ILE A 122 23.54 11.87 -2.05
N ALA A 123 23.19 12.39 -3.24
CA ALA A 123 23.86 13.55 -3.83
C ALA A 123 23.71 14.81 -2.96
N PHE A 124 22.52 15.07 -2.41
CA PHE A 124 22.30 16.20 -1.50
C PHE A 124 23.11 16.08 -0.19
N LEU A 125 23.26 14.88 0.35
CA LEU A 125 24.11 14.65 1.53
C LEU A 125 25.58 14.98 1.23
N PHE A 126 26.12 14.50 0.11
CA PHE A 126 27.49 14.82 -0.30
C PHE A 126 27.68 16.31 -0.58
N PHE A 127 26.71 16.96 -1.23
CA PHE A 127 26.76 18.39 -1.50
C PHE A 127 26.74 19.23 -0.21
N GLY A 128 25.90 18.85 0.76
CA GLY A 128 25.87 19.49 2.07
C GLY A 128 27.21 19.37 2.80
N VAL A 129 27.79 18.17 2.85
CA VAL A 129 29.12 17.94 3.45
C VAL A 129 30.18 18.78 2.74
N PHE A 130 30.16 18.83 1.41
CA PHE A 130 31.10 19.65 0.64
C PHE A 130 31.02 21.15 1.00
N LEU A 131 29.81 21.72 1.08
CA LEU A 131 29.61 23.12 1.50
C LEU A 131 30.12 23.40 2.93
N THR A 132 29.94 22.44 3.84
CA THR A 132 30.47 22.58 5.21
C THR A 132 31.99 22.58 5.25
N ILE A 133 32.65 21.74 4.44
CA ILE A 133 34.12 21.72 4.35
C ILE A 133 34.64 23.03 3.74
N MET A 134 34.00 23.53 2.67
CA MET A 134 34.38 24.79 2.03
C MET A 134 34.26 25.99 2.97
N THR A 135 33.21 26.07 3.77
CA THR A 135 33.04 27.15 4.74
C THR A 135 34.09 27.11 5.86
N ILE A 136 34.46 25.92 6.35
CA ILE A 136 35.55 25.75 7.33
C ILE A 136 36.89 26.20 6.73
N LEU A 137 37.19 25.80 5.50
CA LEU A 137 38.42 26.18 4.80
C LEU A 137 38.48 27.70 4.56
N ALA A 138 37.40 28.32 4.09
CA ALA A 138 37.33 29.77 3.89
C ALA A 138 37.60 30.52 5.21
N PHE A 139 36.99 30.08 6.31
CA PHE A 139 37.24 30.67 7.63
C PHE A 139 38.70 30.49 8.10
N TYR A 140 39.29 29.32 7.83
CA TYR A 140 40.70 29.06 8.12
C TYR A 140 41.63 30.00 7.36
N TYR A 141 41.40 30.20 6.05
CA TYR A 141 42.21 31.10 5.23
C TYR A 141 42.05 32.56 5.63
N MET A 142 40.82 33.03 5.90
CA MET A 142 40.57 34.41 6.35
C MET A 142 41.21 34.74 7.71
N LYS A 143 41.42 33.74 8.58
CA LYS A 143 42.07 33.94 9.88
C LYS A 143 43.60 33.95 9.79
N ARG A 144 44.17 33.44 8.70
CA ARG A 144 45.63 33.23 8.54
C ARG A 144 46.32 34.29 7.69
N GLY A 145 45.57 35.08 6.92
CA GLY A 145 46.05 36.29 6.25
C GLY A 145 45.79 37.51 7.12
#